data_AF-A0A1F4W458-F1
#
_entry.id   AF-A0A1F4W458-F1
#
_cell.length_a   1.000
_cell.length_b   1.000
_cell.length_c   1.000
_cell.angle_alpha   90.00
_cell.angle_beta   90.00
_cell.angle_gamma   90.00
#
_symmetry.space_group_name_H-M   'P 1'
#
loop_
_entity.id
_entity.type
_entity.pdbx_description
1 polymer ?
#
loop_
_entity_poly.entity_id
_entity_poly.type
_entity_poly.pdbx_seq_one_letter_code
_entity_poly.pdbx_strand_id
1 'polypeptide(L)'
;MSKLNKLLVPLYTLFLIGSFFYVKSVLKGVPVSVEDNSDEKTVETRSVKVSLTVKAPFYTRTYSQESKNTDSVSDLLLKVRENNKDFTYDRTAYSYGSKLDQINGITTTETMEWRIYDAEKDVTLKMDDTALEDGKNYILTYQKTNE
;
A
#
# COMPACT_ATOMS: atom_id res chain seq x y z
N MET A 1 -13.90 -62.18 -19.57
CA MET A 1 -13.11 -61.00 -19.13
C MET A 1 -12.66 -60.06 -20.25
N SER A 2 -12.58 -60.44 -21.55
CA SER A 2 -12.04 -59.52 -22.58
C SER A 2 -12.99 -58.41 -23.06
N LYS A 3 -14.32 -58.61 -22.96
CA LYS A 3 -15.32 -57.59 -23.37
C LYS A 3 -15.44 -56.42 -22.39
N LEU A 4 -15.28 -56.66 -21.09
CA LEU A 4 -15.33 -55.61 -20.06
C LEU A 4 -14.14 -54.64 -20.21
N ASN A 5 -12.93 -55.18 -20.41
CA ASN A 5 -11.72 -54.38 -20.60
C ASN A 5 -11.73 -53.61 -21.94
N LYS A 6 -12.36 -54.15 -22.99
CA LYS A 6 -12.51 -53.44 -24.28
C LYS A 6 -13.45 -52.23 -24.20
N LEU A 7 -14.37 -52.19 -23.23
CA LEU A 7 -15.33 -51.10 -23.05
C LEU A 7 -14.90 -50.11 -21.96
N LEU A 8 -14.13 -50.58 -20.97
CA LEU A 8 -13.56 -49.74 -19.92
C LEU A 8 -12.44 -48.83 -20.43
N VAL A 9 -11.60 -49.30 -21.36
CA VAL A 9 -10.51 -48.49 -21.94
C VAL A 9 -11.02 -47.24 -22.68
N PRO A 10 -12.01 -47.33 -23.60
CA PRO A 10 -12.55 -46.13 -24.26
C PRO A 10 -13.31 -45.24 -23.27
N LEU A 11 -14.03 -45.80 -22.30
CA LEU A 11 -14.74 -45.03 -21.28
C LEU A 11 -13.77 -44.24 -20.39
N TYR A 12 -12.66 -44.86 -19.98
CA TYR A 12 -11.61 -44.21 -19.22
C TYR A 12 -10.93 -43.09 -20.01
N THR A 13 -10.67 -43.33 -21.30
CA THR A 13 -10.10 -42.32 -22.20
C THR A 13 -11.02 -41.11 -22.34
N LEU A 14 -12.33 -41.36 -22.47
CA LEU A 14 -13.35 -40.30 -22.58
C LEU A 14 -13.49 -39.51 -21.26
N PHE A 15 -13.38 -40.19 -20.13
CA PHE A 15 -13.36 -39.55 -18.80
C PHE A 15 -12.13 -38.66 -18.60
N LEU A 16 -10.94 -39.08 -19.05
CA LEU A 16 -9.73 -38.26 -18.97
C LEU A 16 -9.84 -37.00 -19.84
N ILE A 17 -10.37 -37.14 -21.06
CA ILE A 17 -10.60 -36.00 -21.96
C ILE A 17 -11.60 -35.02 -21.32
N GLY A 18 -12.73 -35.53 -20.82
CA GLY A 18 -13.75 -34.71 -20.15
C GLY A 18 -13.20 -33.98 -18.92
N SER A 19 -12.39 -34.66 -18.11
CA SER A 19 -11.74 -34.07 -16.93
C SER A 19 -10.78 -32.95 -17.30
N PHE A 20 -9.98 -33.13 -18.36
CA PHE A 20 -9.07 -32.10 -18.85
C PHE A 20 -9.82 -30.83 -19.29
N PHE A 21 -10.91 -30.99 -20.04
CA PHE A 21 -11.74 -29.85 -20.46
C PHE A 21 -12.47 -29.19 -19.29
N TYR A 22 -12.97 -29.97 -18.33
CA TYR A 22 -13.61 -29.44 -17.14
C TYR A 22 -12.66 -28.58 -16.31
N VAL A 23 -11.45 -29.08 -16.03
CA VAL A 23 -10.42 -28.31 -15.31
C VAL A 23 -10.06 -27.05 -16.09
N LYS A 24 -9.89 -27.13 -17.41
CA LYS A 24 -9.63 -25.95 -18.25
C LYS A 24 -10.79 -24.94 -18.21
N SER A 25 -12.03 -25.40 -18.12
CA SER A 25 -13.21 -24.55 -18.03
C SER A 25 -13.34 -23.87 -16.67
N VAL A 26 -13.06 -24.61 -15.58
CA VAL A 26 -13.09 -24.06 -14.22
C VAL A 26 -11.93 -23.07 -14.02
N LEU A 27 -10.74 -23.39 -14.50
CA LEU A 27 -9.56 -22.51 -14.44
C LEU A 27 -9.71 -21.26 -15.30
N LYS A 28 -10.51 -21.30 -16.37
CA LYS A 28 -10.79 -20.10 -17.17
C LYS A 28 -11.52 -19.02 -16.38
N GLY A 29 -12.07 -19.36 -15.21
CA GLY A 29 -12.83 -18.46 -14.36
C GLY A 29 -14.10 -17.99 -15.08
N VAL A 30 -15.13 -17.68 -14.32
CA VAL A 30 -16.13 -16.75 -14.86
C VAL A 30 -15.37 -15.42 -14.98
N PRO A 31 -15.22 -14.80 -16.16
CA PRO A 31 -14.73 -13.44 -16.22
C PRO A 31 -15.76 -12.62 -15.45
N VAL A 32 -15.45 -12.30 -14.20
CA VAL A 32 -16.19 -11.30 -13.46
C VAL A 32 -15.91 -10.04 -14.25
N SER A 33 -16.89 -9.65 -15.07
CA SER A 33 -16.93 -8.33 -15.69
C SER A 33 -17.04 -7.35 -14.54
N VAL A 34 -15.90 -7.01 -13.95
CA VAL A 34 -15.78 -5.78 -13.19
C VAL A 34 -16.03 -4.72 -14.24
N GLU A 35 -17.19 -4.08 -14.13
CA GLU A 35 -17.46 -2.86 -14.86
C GLU A 35 -16.46 -1.84 -14.32
N ASP A 36 -15.26 -1.82 -14.91
CA ASP A 36 -14.21 -0.83 -14.69
C ASP A 36 -14.73 0.52 -15.21
N ASN A 37 -15.68 1.09 -14.48
CA ASN A 37 -16.02 2.50 -14.56
C ASN A 37 -14.96 3.30 -13.80
N SER A 38 -13.76 3.32 -14.34
CA SER A 38 -12.88 4.46 -14.18
C SER A 38 -12.03 4.55 -15.42
N ASP A 39 -12.28 5.57 -16.23
CA ASP A 39 -11.28 6.08 -17.15
C ASP A 39 -9.99 6.27 -16.34
N GLU A 40 -9.07 5.32 -16.46
CA GLU A 40 -7.74 5.40 -15.88
C GLU A 40 -7.03 6.51 -16.66
N LYS A 41 -7.26 7.76 -16.24
CA LYS A 41 -6.44 8.89 -16.64
C LYS A 41 -5.02 8.44 -16.37
N THR A 42 -4.28 8.20 -17.43
CA THR A 42 -2.87 7.85 -17.37
C THR A 42 -2.18 9.07 -16.78
N VAL A 43 -2.06 9.10 -15.45
CA VAL A 43 -1.38 10.18 -14.74
C VAL A 43 0.08 10.06 -15.16
N GLU A 44 0.58 11.08 -15.86
CA GLU A 44 1.97 11.11 -16.29
C GLU A 44 2.87 11.01 -15.05
N THR A 45 3.61 9.90 -14.95
CA THR A 45 4.54 9.66 -13.85
C THR A 45 5.76 10.55 -14.00
N ARG A 46 5.89 11.53 -13.12
CA ARG A 46 7.02 12.46 -13.05
C ARG A 46 7.79 12.30 -11.75
N SER A 47 9.10 12.51 -11.82
CA SER A 47 9.92 12.63 -10.61
C SER A 47 9.55 13.92 -9.87
N VAL A 48 9.42 13.82 -8.56
CA VAL A 48 9.13 14.93 -7.65
C VAL A 48 10.13 14.90 -6.51
N LYS A 49 10.60 16.07 -6.11
CA LYS A 49 11.48 16.24 -4.96
C LYS A 49 10.66 16.75 -3.79
N VAL A 50 10.63 15.98 -2.72
CA VAL A 50 9.89 16.30 -1.50
C VAL A 50 10.81 16.30 -0.30
N SER A 51 10.37 16.91 0.79
CA SER A 51 11.05 16.83 2.08
C SER A 51 10.11 16.38 3.18
N LEU A 52 10.65 15.65 4.15
CA LEU A 52 9.98 15.25 5.38
C LEU A 52 10.71 15.90 6.56
N THR A 53 10.04 16.79 7.29
CA THR A 53 10.56 17.40 8.50
C THR A 53 9.96 16.72 9.72
N VAL A 54 10.79 16.03 10.51
CA VAL A 54 10.43 15.37 11.77
C VAL A 54 10.69 16.33 12.92
N LYS A 55 9.62 16.74 13.61
CA LYS A 55 9.65 17.56 14.83
C LYS A 55 9.34 16.66 16.03
N ALA A 56 10.40 16.10 16.60
CA ALA A 56 10.33 15.36 17.85
C ALA A 56 10.48 16.30 19.05
N PRO A 57 10.15 15.85 20.29
CA PRO A 57 10.30 16.68 21.49
C PRO A 57 11.71 17.25 21.72
N PHE A 58 12.73 16.49 21.32
CA PHE A 58 14.14 16.81 21.62
C PHE A 58 14.97 17.12 20.38
N TYR A 59 14.42 16.99 19.18
CA TYR A 59 15.15 17.25 17.95
C TYR A 59 14.23 17.61 16.79
N THR A 60 14.78 18.32 15.82
CA THR A 60 14.17 18.50 14.51
C THR A 60 15.15 18.01 13.45
N ARG A 61 14.67 17.20 12.51
CA ARG A 61 15.46 16.72 11.37
C ARG A 61 14.64 16.84 10.09
N THR A 62 15.31 17.15 8.99
CA THR A 62 14.69 17.22 7.67
C THR A 62 15.40 16.25 6.73
N TYR A 63 14.61 15.40 6.09
CA TYR A 63 15.05 14.45 5.08
C TYR A 63 14.54 14.93 3.72
N SER A 64 15.42 15.00 2.72
CA SER A 64 15.02 15.27 1.34
C SER A 64 15.01 13.96 0.56
N GLN A 65 13.94 13.73 -0.20
CA GLN A 65 13.73 12.49 -0.93
C GLN A 65 13.22 12.77 -2.34
N GLU A 66 13.80 12.10 -3.33
CA GLU A 66 13.24 12.02 -4.67
C GLU A 66 12.22 10.87 -4.72
N SER A 67 11.03 11.19 -5.23
CA SER A 67 9.88 10.29 -5.33
C SER A 67 9.14 10.50 -6.65
N LYS A 68 8.03 9.80 -6.87
CA LYS A 68 7.12 10.01 -7.99
C LYS A 68 5.87 10.74 -7.51
N ASN A 69 5.24 11.50 -8.40
CA ASN A 69 3.94 12.14 -8.11
C ASN A 69 2.80 11.14 -7.86
N THR A 70 2.96 9.89 -8.28
CA THR A 70 2.02 8.81 -8.04
C THR A 70 2.24 8.13 -6.69
N ASP A 71 3.38 8.39 -6.03
CA ASP A 71 3.67 7.82 -4.72
C ASP A 71 2.87 8.57 -3.64
N SER A 72 2.57 7.87 -2.56
CA SER A 72 1.83 8.41 -1.41
C SER A 72 2.75 8.99 -0.33
N VAL A 73 2.17 9.67 0.66
CA VAL A 73 2.88 10.07 1.89
C VAL A 73 3.39 8.86 2.66
N SER A 74 2.68 7.73 2.64
CA SER A 74 3.19 6.47 3.21
C SER A 74 4.46 6.00 2.49
N ASP A 75 4.49 6.07 1.16
CA ASP A 75 5.67 5.68 0.38
C ASP A 75 6.86 6.62 0.64
N LEU A 76 6.60 7.90 0.92
CA LEU A 76 7.62 8.83 1.40
C LEU A 76 8.26 8.33 2.71
N LEU A 77 7.46 7.94 3.71
CA LEU A 77 8.00 7.41 4.97
C LEU A 77 8.86 6.16 4.74
N LEU A 78 8.39 5.25 3.89
CA LEU A 78 9.12 4.04 3.55
C LEU A 78 10.47 4.35 2.91
N LYS A 79 10.50 5.22 1.90
CA LYS A 79 11.74 5.62 1.24
C LYS A 79 12.70 6.35 2.17
N VAL A 80 12.18 7.23 3.05
CA VAL A 80 13.02 7.90 4.04
C VAL A 80 13.67 6.87 4.96
N ARG A 81 12.92 5.84 5.41
CA ARG A 81 13.46 4.72 6.20
C ARG A 81 14.50 3.91 5.44
N GLU A 82 14.27 3.61 4.17
CA GLU A 82 15.20 2.83 3.35
C GLU A 82 16.51 3.58 3.10
N ASN A 83 16.45 4.90 2.89
CA ASN A 83 17.60 5.72 2.55
C ASN A 83 18.34 6.31 3.78
N ASN A 84 17.71 6.31 4.95
CA ASN A 84 18.27 6.94 6.16
C ASN A 84 18.24 5.97 7.35
N LYS A 85 19.43 5.53 7.79
CA LYS A 85 19.58 4.56 8.90
C LYS A 85 19.10 5.08 10.26
N ASP A 86 19.01 6.40 10.40
CA ASP A 86 18.56 7.10 11.60
C ASP A 86 17.06 7.35 11.62
N PHE A 87 16.32 6.91 10.60
CA PHE A 87 14.86 7.01 10.54
C PHE A 87 14.19 5.64 10.64
N THR A 88 13.39 5.45 11.68
CA THR A 88 12.55 4.28 11.90
C THR A 88 11.13 4.71 12.23
N TYR A 89 10.15 3.93 11.79
CA TYR A 89 8.76 4.16 12.12
C TYR A 89 7.99 2.85 12.18
N ASP A 90 6.99 2.82 13.05
CA ASP A 90 5.97 1.78 13.12
C ASP A 90 4.59 2.42 12.95
N ARG A 91 3.71 1.70 12.24
CA ARG A 91 2.36 2.14 11.94
C ARG A 91 1.36 1.00 12.04
N THR A 92 0.14 1.35 12.39
CA THR A 92 -1.01 0.45 12.36
C THR A 92 -2.00 0.94 11.31
N ALA A 93 -2.32 0.07 10.35
CA ALA A 93 -3.32 0.32 9.33
C ALA A 93 -4.70 -0.16 9.80
N TYR A 94 -5.71 0.69 9.67
CA TYR A 94 -7.12 0.39 9.95
C TYR A 94 -7.96 0.52 8.69
N SER A 95 -9.19 0.04 8.72
CA SER A 95 -10.14 0.18 7.60
C SER A 95 -10.49 1.64 7.25
N TYR A 96 -10.33 2.56 8.21
CA TYR A 96 -10.64 3.98 8.07
C TYR A 96 -9.39 4.86 7.84
N GLY A 97 -8.21 4.26 7.69
CA GLY A 97 -6.95 4.96 7.54
C GLY A 97 -5.86 4.42 8.45
N SER A 98 -4.73 5.12 8.50
CA SER A 98 -3.54 4.63 9.22
C SER A 98 -3.15 5.55 10.38
N LYS A 99 -2.51 4.97 11.40
CA LYS A 99 -1.95 5.70 12.54
C LYS A 99 -0.47 5.37 12.71
N LEU A 100 0.28 6.33 13.27
CA LEU A 100 1.70 6.17 13.59
C LEU A 100 1.85 5.83 15.06
N ASP A 101 2.46 4.68 15.35
CA ASP A 101 2.60 4.18 16.72
C ASP A 101 3.94 4.64 17.32
N GLN A 102 4.99 4.69 16.50
CA GLN A 102 6.33 5.04 16.94
C GLN A 102 7.14 5.68 15.82
N ILE A 103 7.94 6.70 16.15
CA ILE A 103 8.96 7.28 15.26
C ILE A 103 10.28 7.36 16.02
N ASN A 104 11.36 6.79 15.47
CA ASN A 104 12.71 6.84 16.03
C ASN A 104 12.78 6.42 17.52
N GLY A 105 11.99 5.42 17.91
CA GLY A 105 11.91 4.93 19.30
C GLY A 105 10.99 5.73 20.22
N ILE A 106 10.33 6.79 19.73
CA ILE A 106 9.37 7.59 20.50
C ILE A 106 7.95 7.10 20.20
N THR A 107 7.38 6.35 21.15
CA THR A 107 6.04 5.78 21.06
C THR A 107 4.97 6.81 21.42
N THR A 108 3.82 6.74 20.78
CA THR A 108 2.62 7.52 21.17
C THR A 108 2.12 7.12 22.57
N THR A 109 1.51 8.06 23.27
CA THR A 109 0.89 7.85 24.59
C THR A 109 -0.57 8.30 24.56
N GLU A 110 -1.33 8.09 25.64
CA GLU A 110 -2.73 8.54 25.71
C GLU A 110 -2.90 10.04 25.45
N THR A 111 -1.91 10.85 25.82
CA THR A 111 -1.96 12.31 25.72
C THR A 111 -1.16 12.89 24.56
N MET A 112 -0.40 12.07 23.84
CA MET A 112 0.51 12.53 22.79
C MET A 112 0.54 11.56 21.60
N GLU A 113 0.47 12.09 20.40
CA GLU A 113 0.44 11.31 19.17
C GLU A 113 1.33 11.91 18.07
N TRP A 114 1.67 11.08 17.09
CA TRP A 114 2.38 11.49 15.89
C TRP A 114 1.39 11.83 14.79
N ARG A 115 1.52 13.04 14.22
CA ARG A 115 0.70 13.49 13.10
C ARG A 115 1.55 13.99 11.94
N ILE A 116 1.10 13.73 10.72
CA ILE A 116 1.71 14.25 9.49
C ILE A 116 0.83 15.34 8.92
N TYR A 117 1.45 16.48 8.64
CA TYR A 117 0.83 17.63 8.02
C TYR A 117 1.40 17.88 6.63
N ASP A 118 0.51 18.14 5.69
CA ASP A 118 0.82 18.81 4.43
C ASP A 118 0.41 20.29 4.59
N ALA A 119 1.40 21.16 4.73
CA ALA A 119 1.21 22.55 5.18
C ALA A 119 0.41 22.62 6.49
N GLU A 120 -0.88 22.97 6.43
CA GLU A 120 -1.79 23.09 7.59
C GLU A 120 -2.78 21.92 7.70
N LYS A 121 -2.81 21.03 6.69
CA LYS A 121 -3.77 19.93 6.60
C LYS A 121 -3.21 18.67 7.23
N ASP A 122 -3.92 18.12 8.20
CA ASP A 122 -3.62 16.79 8.75
C ASP A 122 -3.92 15.72 7.69
N VAL A 123 -2.88 14.97 7.31
CA VAL A 123 -2.95 13.89 6.33
C VAL A 123 -2.67 12.53 6.96
N THR A 124 -2.52 12.44 8.28
CA THR A 124 -2.12 11.21 8.99
C THR A 124 -3.01 10.02 8.63
N LEU A 125 -4.33 10.19 8.75
CA LEU A 125 -5.29 9.11 8.46
C LEU A 125 -5.32 8.73 6.97
N LYS A 126 -5.07 9.69 6.08
CA LYS A 126 -5.14 9.53 4.62
C LYS A 126 -3.76 9.46 3.98
N MET A 127 -2.73 9.06 4.74
CA MET A 127 -1.35 9.09 4.25
C MET A 127 -1.11 8.11 3.09
N ASP A 128 -1.90 7.05 3.01
CA ASP A 128 -1.87 6.07 1.92
C ASP A 128 -2.53 6.62 0.64
N ASP A 129 -3.50 7.53 0.77
CA ASP A 129 -4.25 8.11 -0.36
C ASP A 129 -3.74 9.49 -0.80
N THR A 130 -2.85 10.11 -0.02
CA THR A 130 -2.35 11.45 -0.28
C THR A 130 -1.13 11.37 -1.20
N ALA A 131 -1.31 11.79 -2.46
CA ALA A 131 -0.24 11.85 -3.45
C ALA A 131 0.82 12.92 -3.12
N LEU A 132 2.06 12.65 -3.53
CA LEU A 132 3.17 13.58 -3.38
C LEU A 132 3.17 14.67 -4.46
N GLU A 133 3.44 15.91 -4.06
CA GLU A 133 3.61 17.04 -4.99
C GLU A 133 5.02 17.61 -4.92
N ASP A 134 5.54 18.03 -6.07
CA ASP A 134 6.90 18.54 -6.19
C ASP A 134 7.14 19.80 -5.34
N GLY A 135 8.27 19.84 -4.66
CA GLY A 135 8.68 20.94 -3.78
C GLY A 135 7.96 20.99 -2.42
N LYS A 136 7.04 20.06 -2.13
CA LYS A 136 6.34 20.03 -0.84
C LYS A 136 7.22 19.55 0.31
N ASN A 137 6.95 20.13 1.49
CA ASN A 137 7.52 19.70 2.75
C ASN A 137 6.41 19.16 3.67
N TYR A 138 6.46 17.87 3.96
CA TYR A 138 5.57 17.21 4.91
C TYR A 138 6.16 17.33 6.31
N ILE A 139 5.34 17.69 7.29
CA ILE A 139 5.78 17.89 8.67
C ILE A 139 5.22 16.77 9.54
N LEU A 140 6.09 15.92 10.04
CA LEU A 140 5.78 14.89 11.03
C LEU A 140 6.05 15.46 12.43
N THR A 141 5.02 15.65 13.24
CA THR A 141 5.13 16.30 14.55
C THR A 141 4.59 15.42 15.67
N TYR A 142 5.27 15.45 16.82
CA TYR A 142 4.77 14.85 18.06
C TYR A 142 4.02 15.91 18.85
N GLN A 143 2.73 15.71 19.06
CA GLN A 143 1.86 16.73 19.65
C GLN A 143 0.83 16.12 20.58
N LYS A 144 0.15 16.97 21.36
CA LYS A 144 -0.93 16.52 22.23
C LYS A 144 -2.08 15.96 21.40
N THR A 145 -2.65 14.87 21.87
CA THR A 145 -3.91 14.33 21.33
C THR A 145 -4.99 15.39 21.53
N ASN A 146 -5.64 15.81 20.44
CA ASN A 146 -6.81 16.68 20.55
C ASN A 146 -8.03 15.81 20.84
N GLU A 147 -8.56 15.89 22.06
CA GLU A 147 -9.90 15.41 22.43
C GLU A 147 -11.00 16.31 21.84
#